data_AF-R1HWV6-F1
#
_entry.id   AF-R1HWV6-F1
#
_cell.length_a   1.000
_cell.length_b   1.000
_cell.length_c   1.000
_cell.angle_alpha   90.00
_cell.angle_beta   90.00
_cell.angle_gamma   90.00
#
_symmetry.space_group_name_H-M   'P 1'
#
loop_
_entity.id
_entity.type
_entity.pdbx_description
1 polymer ?
#
loop_
_entity_poly.entity_id
_entity_poly.type
_entity_poly.pdbx_seq_one_letter_code
_entity_poly.pdbx_strand_id
1 'polypeptide(L)'
;WPAVLDAAGRAAGVTVLAAAETAAPAEVREVAAQTGEVLDVLRWFGRPPGLYHLDDVLVEYQLTRPGAARDRLAAALEPLDAHPELVETLETYLALDTNRRRAAARLHVHPNTVDYRLRRVRDLTGIDPLHPTGLARLTAATAARRATHP
;
A
#
# COMPACT_ATOMS: atom_id res chain seq x y z
N TRP A 1 6.69 -16.97 18.38
CA TRP A 1 5.71 -16.87 17.28
C TRP A 1 5.91 -17.85 16.11
N PRO A 2 7.12 -18.14 15.59
CA PRO A 2 7.29 -19.00 14.41
C PRO A 2 6.64 -20.40 14.53
N ALA A 3 6.86 -21.09 15.65
CA ALA A 3 6.27 -22.41 15.89
C ALA A 3 4.72 -22.42 15.91
N VAL A 4 4.11 -21.31 16.35
CA VAL A 4 2.64 -21.16 16.39
C VAL A 4 2.09 -20.99 14.97
N LEU A 5 2.74 -20.17 14.15
CA LEU A 5 2.33 -19.98 12.75
C LEU A 5 2.53 -21.24 11.92
N ASP A 6 3.63 -21.95 12.13
CA ASP A 6 3.87 -23.23 11.47
C ASP A 6 2.82 -24.27 11.86
N ALA A 7 2.44 -24.32 13.14
CA ALA A 7 1.38 -25.21 13.61
C ALA A 7 0.01 -24.83 13.01
N ALA A 8 -0.33 -23.54 13.00
CA ALA A 8 -1.57 -23.03 12.41
C ALA A 8 -1.63 -23.31 10.90
N GLY A 9 -0.54 -23.05 10.18
CA GLY A 9 -0.46 -23.31 8.74
C GLY A 9 -0.56 -24.79 8.39
N ARG A 10 0.11 -25.67 9.15
CA ARG A 10 -0.04 -27.12 8.99
C ARG A 10 -1.46 -27.59 9.28
N ALA A 11 -2.08 -27.10 10.34
CA ALA A 11 -3.44 -27.49 10.71
C ALA A 11 -4.48 -27.03 9.68
N ALA A 12 -4.30 -25.83 9.12
CA ALA A 12 -5.21 -25.25 8.13
C ALA A 12 -4.90 -25.68 6.68
N GLY A 13 -3.73 -26.29 6.42
CA GLY A 13 -3.29 -26.66 5.07
C GLY A 13 -2.99 -25.45 4.16
N VAL A 14 -2.76 -24.26 4.74
CA VAL A 14 -2.50 -23.01 4.02
C VAL A 14 -1.32 -22.26 4.61
N THR A 15 -0.70 -21.38 3.83
CA THR A 15 0.26 -20.40 4.36
C THR A 15 -0.49 -19.29 5.09
N VAL A 16 0.05 -18.84 6.23
CA VAL A 16 -0.62 -17.89 7.12
C VAL A 16 -0.02 -16.50 6.98
N LEU A 17 -0.88 -15.50 6.80
CA LEU A 17 -0.55 -14.09 7.01
C LEU A 17 -1.01 -13.71 8.42
N ALA A 18 -0.11 -13.18 9.24
CA ALA A 18 -0.42 -12.83 10.62
C ALA A 18 0.31 -11.55 11.06
N ALA A 19 -0.35 -10.82 11.95
CA ALA A 19 0.26 -9.76 12.75
C ALA A 19 0.21 -10.19 14.22
N ALA A 20 1.29 -9.96 14.98
CA ALA A 20 1.30 -10.26 16.41
C ALA A 20 2.21 -9.30 17.16
N GLU A 21 1.85 -9.01 18.41
CA GLU A 21 2.67 -8.25 19.35
C GLU A 21 2.56 -8.87 20.75
N THR A 22 3.57 -8.63 21.59
CA THR A 22 3.50 -9.03 22.99
C THR A 22 2.76 -7.98 23.82
N ALA A 23 1.88 -8.43 24.72
CA ALA A 23 1.05 -7.57 25.55
C ALA A 23 1.04 -8.08 26.99
N ALA A 24 0.99 -7.17 27.97
CA ALA A 24 0.60 -7.55 29.32
C ALA A 24 -0.90 -7.93 29.35
N PRO A 25 -1.39 -8.73 30.32
CA PRO A 25 -2.79 -9.16 30.38
C PRO A 25 -3.81 -8.00 30.32
N ALA A 26 -3.47 -6.85 30.89
CA ALA A 26 -4.32 -5.65 30.87
C ALA A 26 -4.40 -4.98 29.49
N GLU A 27 -3.39 -5.17 28.63
CA GLU A 27 -3.24 -4.50 27.33
C GLU A 27 -3.75 -5.37 26.16
N VAL A 28 -4.06 -6.65 26.41
CA VAL A 28 -4.44 -7.62 25.37
C VAL A 28 -5.53 -7.10 24.44
N ARG A 29 -6.54 -6.39 24.96
CA ARG A 29 -7.62 -5.82 24.13
C ARG A 29 -7.09 -4.77 23.15
N GLU A 30 -6.26 -3.85 23.63
CA GLU A 30 -5.70 -2.76 22.84
C GLU A 30 -4.73 -3.30 21.78
N VAL A 31 -3.81 -4.17 22.20
CA VAL A 31 -2.83 -4.79 21.30
C VAL A 31 -3.52 -5.68 20.26
N ALA A 32 -4.58 -6.42 20.63
CA ALA A 32 -5.36 -7.20 19.67
C ALA A 32 -6.07 -6.31 18.64
N ALA A 33 -6.60 -5.15 19.05
CA ALA A 33 -7.18 -4.19 18.10
C ALA A 33 -6.12 -3.63 17.15
N GLN A 34 -4.96 -3.20 17.67
CA GLN A 34 -3.87 -2.67 16.86
C GLN A 34 -3.30 -3.70 15.88
N THR A 35 -3.08 -4.94 16.32
CA THR A 35 -2.63 -6.03 15.44
C THR A 35 -3.68 -6.41 14.39
N GLY A 36 -4.97 -6.28 14.71
CA GLY A 36 -6.05 -6.35 13.72
C GLY A 36 -5.92 -5.29 12.63
N GLU A 37 -5.65 -4.04 13.01
CA GLU A 37 -5.42 -2.95 12.06
C GLU A 37 -4.14 -3.15 11.23
N VAL A 38 -3.07 -3.70 11.83
CA VAL A 38 -1.87 -4.13 11.08
C VAL A 38 -2.25 -5.19 10.04
N LEU A 39 -3.07 -6.19 10.39
CA LEU A 39 -3.49 -7.21 9.45
C LEU A 39 -4.28 -6.64 8.26
N ASP A 40 -5.11 -5.62 8.48
CA ASP A 40 -5.80 -4.93 7.39
C ASP A 40 -4.82 -4.20 6.46
N VAL A 41 -3.78 -3.55 7.02
CA VAL A 41 -2.69 -2.95 6.23
C VAL A 41 -1.97 -4.01 5.40
N LEU A 42 -1.61 -5.15 5.99
CA LEU A 42 -0.95 -6.23 5.24
C LEU A 42 -1.78 -6.69 4.04
N ARG A 43 -3.11 -6.76 4.20
CA ARG A 43 -4.06 -7.13 3.14
C ARG A 43 -4.14 -6.08 2.05
N TRP A 44 -4.35 -4.81 2.39
CA TRP A 44 -4.45 -3.71 1.41
C TRP A 44 -3.20 -3.57 0.55
N PHE A 45 -2.03 -3.91 1.09
CA PHE A 45 -0.76 -3.83 0.38
C PHE A 45 -0.29 -5.16 -0.21
N GLY A 46 -1.12 -6.22 -0.12
CA GLY A 46 -0.82 -7.52 -0.72
C GLY A 46 0.47 -8.14 -0.20
N ARG A 47 0.78 -7.97 1.10
CA ARG A 47 1.99 -8.53 1.71
C ARG A 47 1.94 -10.06 1.62
N PRO A 48 3.08 -10.72 1.32
CA PRO A 48 3.12 -12.18 1.25
C PRO A 48 2.83 -12.80 2.62
N PRO A 49 2.40 -14.08 2.67
CA PRO A 49 2.23 -14.80 3.94
C PRO A 49 3.50 -14.73 4.81
N GLY A 50 3.32 -14.54 6.11
CA GLY A 50 4.39 -14.32 7.07
C GLY A 50 3.88 -13.76 8.39
N LEU A 51 4.80 -13.63 9.36
CA LEU A 51 4.58 -12.90 10.60
C LEU A 51 5.05 -11.46 10.43
N TYR A 52 4.21 -10.52 10.85
CA TYR A 52 4.52 -9.11 10.84
C TYR A 52 4.25 -8.47 12.21
N HIS A 53 5.03 -7.44 12.48
CA HIS A 53 4.91 -6.53 13.61
C HIS A 53 4.46 -5.16 13.12
N LEU A 54 4.10 -4.27 14.05
CA LEU A 54 3.76 -2.89 13.68
C LEU A 54 4.95 -2.20 12.98
N ASP A 55 6.17 -2.48 13.44
CA ASP A 55 7.42 -1.93 12.93
C ASP A 55 7.66 -2.23 11.43
N ASP A 56 7.08 -3.32 10.92
CA ASP A 56 7.23 -3.72 9.51
C ASP A 56 6.40 -2.86 8.54
N VAL A 57 5.42 -2.10 9.05
CA VAL A 57 4.43 -1.37 8.23
C VAL A 57 4.10 0.03 8.76
N LEU A 58 4.98 0.65 9.54
CA LEU A 58 4.73 1.94 10.21
C LEU A 58 4.18 3.03 9.28
N VAL A 59 4.73 3.13 8.07
CA VAL A 59 4.36 4.17 7.10
C VAL A 59 2.96 3.89 6.54
N GLU A 60 2.72 2.68 6.05
CA GLU A 60 1.42 2.26 5.52
C GLU A 60 0.34 2.32 6.58
N TYR A 61 0.65 1.89 7.80
CA TYR A 61 -0.25 1.97 8.95
C TYR A 61 -0.66 3.42 9.24
N GLN A 62 0.31 4.35 9.29
CA GLN A 62 0.01 5.75 9.54
C GLN A 62 -0.79 6.40 8.41
N LEU A 63 -0.48 6.07 7.15
CA LEU A 63 -1.12 6.65 5.97
C LEU A 63 -2.55 6.16 5.74
N THR A 64 -2.92 5.02 6.31
CA THR A 64 -4.25 4.42 6.16
C THR A 64 -5.19 4.74 7.32
N ARG A 65 -4.72 5.46 8.36
CA ARG A 65 -5.55 5.87 9.48
C ARG A 65 -6.74 6.72 9.03
N PRO A 66 -7.97 6.38 9.47
CA PRO A 66 -9.14 7.20 9.17
C PRO A 66 -8.94 8.65 9.60
N GLY A 67 -9.33 9.58 8.74
CA GLY A 67 -9.21 11.00 9.03
C GLY A 67 -9.31 11.85 7.77
N ALA A 68 -9.64 13.12 7.97
CA ALA A 68 -9.95 14.04 6.88
C ALA A 68 -8.76 14.29 5.92
N ALA A 69 -7.53 14.05 6.37
CA ALA A 69 -6.34 14.09 5.51
C ALA A 69 -6.25 12.85 4.61
N ARG A 70 -6.47 11.65 5.16
CA ARG A 70 -6.52 10.40 4.39
C ARG A 70 -7.58 10.45 3.30
N ASP A 71 -8.78 10.92 3.65
CA ASP A 71 -9.90 10.96 2.70
C ASP A 71 -9.61 11.92 1.53
N ARG A 72 -8.99 13.08 1.83
CA ARG A 72 -8.55 14.03 0.78
C ARG A 72 -7.38 13.49 -0.05
N LEU A 73 -6.50 12.68 0.54
CA LEU A 73 -5.43 12.01 -0.19
C LEU A 73 -6.00 10.96 -1.16
N ALA A 74 -6.95 10.13 -0.73
CA ALA A 74 -7.64 9.19 -1.60
C ALA A 74 -8.38 9.91 -2.75
N ALA A 75 -9.14 10.97 -2.41
CA ALA A 75 -9.89 11.77 -3.37
C ALA A 75 -8.99 12.45 -4.43
N ALA A 76 -7.73 12.74 -4.10
CA ALA A 76 -6.80 13.34 -5.05
C ALA A 76 -6.51 12.45 -6.28
N LEU A 77 -6.82 11.14 -6.20
CA LEU A 77 -6.69 10.20 -7.32
C LEU A 77 -8.00 9.90 -8.04
N GLU A 78 -9.15 10.43 -7.60
CA GLU A 78 -10.44 10.28 -8.29
C GLU A 78 -10.41 10.68 -9.77
N PRO A 79 -9.67 11.75 -10.19
CA PRO A 79 -9.55 12.08 -11.62
C PRO A 79 -8.94 10.95 -12.48
N LEU A 80 -8.29 9.96 -11.88
CA LEU A 80 -7.71 8.82 -12.56
C LEU A 80 -8.70 7.65 -12.73
N ASP A 81 -9.90 7.71 -12.14
CA ASP A 81 -10.86 6.60 -12.14
C ASP A 81 -11.35 6.24 -13.55
N ALA A 82 -11.42 7.22 -14.44
CA ALA A 82 -11.73 7.02 -15.86
C ALA A 82 -10.54 6.48 -16.68
N HIS A 83 -9.37 6.28 -16.05
CA HIS A 83 -8.10 6.00 -16.70
C HIS A 83 -7.32 4.89 -15.97
N PRO A 84 -7.81 3.64 -15.97
CA PRO A 84 -7.21 2.53 -15.23
C PRO A 84 -5.74 2.28 -15.58
N GLU A 85 -5.35 2.52 -16.83
CA GLU A 85 -3.96 2.38 -17.29
C GLU A 85 -3.01 3.40 -16.65
N LEU A 86 -3.51 4.57 -16.23
CA LEU A 86 -2.73 5.58 -15.51
C LEU A 86 -2.53 5.18 -14.05
N VAL A 87 -3.56 4.63 -13.42
CA VAL A 87 -3.48 4.07 -12.07
C VAL A 87 -2.47 2.93 -12.03
N GLU A 88 -2.60 1.95 -12.93
CA GLU A 88 -1.67 0.82 -13.04
C GLU A 88 -0.23 1.28 -13.27
N THR A 89 -0.04 2.30 -14.11
CA THR A 89 1.29 2.85 -14.38
C THR A 89 1.88 3.55 -13.15
N LEU A 90 1.09 4.34 -12.44
CA LEU A 90 1.52 5.02 -11.21
C LEU A 90 1.91 3.99 -10.14
N GLU A 91 1.04 3.02 -9.87
CA GLU A 91 1.31 2.00 -8.85
C GLU A 91 2.55 1.15 -9.19
N THR A 92 2.69 0.76 -10.45
CA THR A 92 3.86 0.00 -10.92
C THR A 92 5.14 0.83 -10.84
N TYR A 93 5.07 2.13 -11.17
CA TYR A 93 6.19 3.04 -11.06
C TYR A 93 6.66 3.21 -9.62
N LEU A 94 5.73 3.42 -8.68
CA LEU A 94 6.02 3.51 -7.25
C LEU A 94 6.59 2.20 -6.70
N ALA A 95 6.00 1.06 -7.08
CA ALA A 95 6.43 -0.27 -6.61
C ALA A 95 7.81 -0.72 -7.12
N LEU A 96 8.31 -0.10 -8.20
CA LEU A 96 9.61 -0.41 -8.80
C LEU A 96 10.63 0.70 -8.58
N ASP A 97 10.57 1.33 -7.40
CA ASP A 97 11.53 2.34 -6.92
C ASP A 97 11.64 3.54 -7.88
N THR A 98 10.52 3.96 -8.47
CA THR A 98 10.48 5.05 -9.47
C THR A 98 11.35 4.78 -10.71
N ASN A 99 11.67 3.51 -10.98
CA ASN A 99 12.49 3.12 -12.13
C ASN A 99 11.62 2.96 -13.39
N ARG A 100 11.68 3.97 -14.26
CA ARG A 100 10.91 4.01 -15.52
C ARG A 100 11.10 2.76 -16.39
N ARG A 101 12.32 2.21 -16.47
CA ARG A 101 12.63 1.09 -17.37
C ARG A 101 12.05 -0.21 -16.82
N ARG A 102 12.15 -0.41 -15.51
CA ARG A 102 11.54 -1.57 -14.83
C ARG A 102 10.00 -1.49 -14.93
N ALA A 103 9.42 -0.31 -14.74
CA ALA A 103 7.99 -0.10 -14.90
C ALA A 103 7.53 -0.39 -16.34
N ALA A 104 8.23 0.14 -17.34
CA ALA A 104 7.94 -0.11 -18.75
C ALA A 104 7.99 -1.62 -19.09
N ALA A 105 9.03 -2.32 -18.61
CA ALA A 105 9.15 -3.77 -18.79
C ALA A 105 8.00 -4.54 -18.12
N ARG A 106 7.65 -4.19 -16.86
CA ARG A 106 6.55 -4.83 -16.11
C ARG A 106 5.18 -4.61 -16.76
N LEU A 107 4.98 -3.45 -17.37
CA LEU A 107 3.74 -3.06 -18.06
C LEU A 107 3.74 -3.49 -19.55
N HIS A 108 4.82 -4.07 -20.06
CA HIS A 108 4.98 -4.42 -21.47
C HIS A 108 4.74 -3.25 -22.44
N VAL A 109 5.21 -2.06 -22.05
CA VAL A 109 5.13 -0.83 -22.88
C VAL A 109 6.51 -0.24 -23.13
N HIS A 110 6.60 0.70 -24.07
CA HIS A 110 7.81 1.48 -24.28
C HIS A 110 8.03 2.47 -23.11
N PRO A 111 9.27 2.76 -22.67
CA PRO A 111 9.54 3.75 -21.61
C PRO A 111 8.89 5.12 -21.83
N ASN A 112 8.84 5.62 -23.08
CA ASN A 112 8.15 6.87 -23.42
C ASN A 112 6.65 6.85 -23.07
N THR A 113 6.01 5.67 -23.13
CA THR A 113 4.60 5.52 -22.74
C THR A 113 4.44 5.71 -21.23
N VAL A 114 5.38 5.23 -20.43
CA VAL A 114 5.40 5.47 -18.97
C VAL A 114 5.54 6.97 -18.70
N ASP A 115 6.49 7.64 -19.34
CA ASP A 115 6.70 9.09 -19.17
C ASP A 115 5.45 9.90 -19.58
N TYR A 116 4.81 9.53 -20.69
CA TYR A 116 3.56 10.13 -21.13
C TYR A 116 2.44 9.93 -20.09
N ARG A 117 2.27 8.71 -19.58
CA ARG A 117 1.23 8.39 -18.59
C ARG A 117 1.49 9.10 -17.25
N LEU A 118 2.72 9.18 -16.77
CA LEU A 118 3.08 9.94 -15.57
C LEU A 118 2.84 11.44 -15.74
N ARG A 119 3.10 11.98 -16.93
CA ARG A 119 2.74 13.37 -17.25
C ARG A 119 1.23 13.57 -17.21
N ARG A 120 0.46 12.62 -17.76
CA ARG A 120 -1.00 12.67 -17.73
C ARG A 120 -1.55 12.57 -16.30
N VAL A 121 -0.93 11.76 -15.43
CA VAL A 121 -1.26 11.72 -13.99
C VAL A 121 -1.09 13.09 -13.36
N ARG A 122 0.04 13.77 -13.61
CA ARG A 122 0.25 15.14 -13.15
C ARG A 122 -0.80 16.12 -13.69
N ASP A 123 -1.08 16.05 -14.98
CA ASP A 123 -2.01 16.98 -15.62
C ASP A 123 -3.45 16.81 -15.08
N LEU A 124 -3.85 15.59 -14.67
CA LEU A 124 -5.17 15.30 -14.11
C LEU A 124 -5.28 15.55 -12.59
N THR A 125 -4.23 15.25 -11.84
CA THR A 125 -4.23 15.35 -10.36
C THR A 125 -3.64 16.66 -9.84
N GLY A 126 -2.89 17.39 -10.66
CA GLY A 126 -2.08 18.53 -10.26
C GLY A 126 -0.84 18.16 -9.44
N ILE A 127 -0.50 16.87 -9.32
CA ILE A 127 0.61 16.39 -8.49
C ILE A 127 1.72 15.83 -9.39
N ASP A 128 2.93 16.38 -9.28
CA ASP A 128 4.06 15.96 -10.13
C ASP A 128 4.78 14.72 -9.57
N PRO A 129 4.73 13.55 -10.23
CA PRO A 129 5.42 12.34 -9.78
C PRO A 129 6.95 12.42 -9.87
N LEU A 130 7.50 13.41 -10.58
CA LEU A 130 8.94 13.61 -10.76
C LEU A 130 9.55 14.58 -9.73
N HIS A 131 8.71 15.21 -8.89
CA HIS A 131 9.18 16.09 -7.82
C HIS A 131 9.05 15.38 -6.45
N PRO A 132 10.03 15.46 -5.54
CA PRO A 132 10.01 14.72 -4.26
C PRO A 132 8.72 14.89 -3.45
N THR A 133 8.21 16.13 -3.34
CA THR A 133 6.94 16.42 -2.64
C THR A 133 5.74 15.78 -3.31
N GLY A 134 5.70 15.79 -4.65
CA GLY A 134 4.59 15.19 -5.40
C GLY A 134 4.65 13.67 -5.37
N LEU A 135 5.84 13.09 -5.43
CA LEU A 135 6.07 11.65 -5.22
C LEU A 135 5.57 11.21 -3.84
N ALA A 136 5.99 11.88 -2.77
CA ALA A 136 5.53 11.57 -1.41
C ALA A 136 4.00 11.67 -1.29
N ARG A 137 3.40 12.69 -1.91
CA ARG A 137 1.94 12.87 -1.92
C ARG A 137 1.22 11.77 -2.72
N LEU A 138 1.74 11.35 -3.87
CA LEU A 138 1.17 10.26 -4.65
C LEU A 138 1.30 8.92 -3.94
N THR A 139 2.44 8.64 -3.28
CA THR A 139 2.59 7.45 -2.43
C THR A 139 1.53 7.43 -1.32
N ALA A 140 1.35 8.55 -0.62
CA ALA A 140 0.33 8.69 0.42
C ALA A 140 -1.10 8.57 -0.13
N ALA A 141 -1.36 9.13 -1.30
CA ALA A 141 -2.66 9.05 -1.97
C ALA A 141 -3.00 7.63 -2.42
N THR A 142 -2.03 6.90 -2.99
CA THR A 142 -2.18 5.49 -3.36
C THR A 142 -2.42 4.62 -2.12
N ALA A 143 -1.68 4.84 -1.03
CA ALA A 143 -1.89 4.17 0.24
C ALA A 143 -3.30 4.41 0.80
N ALA A 144 -3.72 5.67 0.86
CA ALA A 144 -5.05 6.05 1.32
C ALA A 144 -6.17 5.42 0.48
N ARG A 145 -6.02 5.43 -0.85
CA ARG A 145 -6.99 4.86 -1.80
C ARG A 145 -7.18 3.35 -1.61
N ARG A 146 -6.09 2.60 -1.35
CA ARG A 146 -6.18 1.16 -1.06
C ARG A 146 -6.97 0.85 0.21
N ALA A 147 -6.88 1.72 1.22
CA ALA A 147 -7.64 1.57 2.46
C ALA A 147 -9.10 2.04 2.37
N THR A 148 -9.46 2.87 1.39
CA THR A 148 -10.85 3.32 1.16
C THR A 148 -11.60 2.46 0.15
N HIS A 149 -10.88 1.78 -0.75
CA HIS A 149 -11.43 0.87 -1.75
C HIS A 149 -10.71 -0.49 -1.71
N PRO A 150 -10.90 -1.27 -0.62
CA PRO A 150 -10.22 -2.55 -0.44
C PRO A 150 -10.72 -3.65 -1.37
#